data_AF-A0A381XBM1-F1
#
_entry.id   AF-A0A381XBM1-F1
#
_cell.length_a   1.000
_cell.length_b   1.000
_cell.length_c   1.000
_cell.angle_alpha   90.00
_cell.angle_beta   90.00
_cell.angle_gamma   90.00
#
_symmetry.space_group_name_H-M   'P 1'
#
loop_
_entity.id
_entity.type
_entity.pdbx_description
1 polymer ?
#
loop_
_entity_poly.entity_id
_entity_poly.type
_entity_poly.pdbx_seq_one_letter_code
_entity_poly.pdbx_strand_id
1 'polypeptide(L)'
;MRRCSLIVIIALLALSCAKTEPSKPGQARNCEELVQIGRNIAELVLDEIEEKELNEIQERELNKTIKKIEDLAQAKIFLMRSSELNCSEEELKKIACLSYQGLSQKARGDITREYLRPYFEACG
;
A
#
# COMPACT_ATOMS: atom_id res chain seq x y z
N MET A 1 -49.98 36.89 -24.20
CA MET A 1 -48.59 36.39 -24.30
C MET A 1 -48.08 36.08 -22.89
N ARG A 2 -48.16 34.82 -22.45
CA ARG A 2 -47.57 34.35 -21.18
C ARG A 2 -46.60 33.24 -21.55
N ARG A 3 -45.30 33.54 -21.46
CA ARG A 3 -44.20 32.67 -21.85
C ARG A 3 -44.10 31.53 -20.83
N CYS A 4 -44.40 30.31 -21.26
CA CYS A 4 -44.09 29.10 -20.51
C CYS A 4 -42.57 28.88 -20.58
N SER A 5 -41.83 29.33 -19.56
CA SER A 5 -40.42 29.00 -19.41
C SER A 5 -40.28 27.52 -19.07
N LEU A 6 -39.95 26.72 -20.08
CA LEU A 6 -39.44 25.36 -19.93
C LEU A 6 -38.04 25.42 -19.31
N ILE A 7 -37.95 25.23 -18.00
CA ILE A 7 -36.68 25.03 -17.31
C ILE A 7 -36.30 23.56 -17.53
N VAL A 8 -35.43 23.32 -18.52
CA VAL A 8 -34.79 22.02 -18.73
C VAL A 8 -33.73 21.85 -17.65
N ILE A 9 -34.05 21.09 -16.60
CA ILE A 9 -33.09 20.67 -15.58
C ILE A 9 -32.23 19.57 -16.20
N ILE A 10 -31.08 19.96 -16.76
CA ILE A 10 -30.04 19.02 -17.18
C ILE A 10 -29.40 18.48 -15.90
N ALA A 11 -29.89 17.33 -15.42
CA ALA A 11 -29.22 16.53 -14.42
C ALA A 11 -27.96 15.92 -15.05
N LEU A 12 -26.87 16.68 -15.03
CA LEU A 12 -25.52 16.16 -15.27
C LEU A 12 -25.21 15.17 -14.15
N LEU A 13 -25.48 13.88 -14.43
CA LEU A 13 -24.93 12.73 -13.74
C LEU A 13 -23.41 12.77 -13.89
N ALA A 14 -22.73 13.59 -13.08
CA ALA A 14 -21.34 13.36 -12.74
C ALA A 14 -21.30 12.13 -11.84
N LEU A 15 -21.42 10.94 -12.44
CA LEU A 15 -20.85 9.73 -11.89
C LEU A 15 -19.34 10.00 -11.83
N SER A 16 -18.90 10.61 -10.73
CA SER A 16 -17.50 10.72 -10.41
C SER A 16 -16.92 9.31 -10.48
N CYS A 17 -16.13 9.03 -11.52
CA CYS A 17 -15.27 7.87 -11.57
C CYS A 17 -14.22 8.02 -10.47
N ALA A 18 -14.62 7.83 -9.21
CA ALA A 18 -13.70 7.57 -8.13
C ALA A 18 -13.10 6.19 -8.44
N LYS A 19 -12.05 6.18 -9.27
CA LYS A 19 -11.23 4.98 -9.43
C LYS A 19 -10.67 4.71 -8.05
N THR A 20 -11.17 3.66 -7.40
CA THR A 20 -10.66 3.21 -6.10
C THR A 20 -9.14 3.08 -6.21
N GLU A 21 -8.41 3.72 -5.30
CA GLU A 21 -6.96 3.60 -5.28
C GLU A 21 -6.57 2.12 -5.10
N PRO A 22 -5.60 1.62 -5.88
CA PRO A 22 -5.08 0.26 -5.71
C PRO A 22 -4.58 0.05 -4.28
N SER A 23 -5.13 -0.95 -3.59
CA SER A 23 -4.72 -1.32 -2.23
C SER A 23 -4.17 -2.74 -2.14
N LYS A 24 -4.34 -3.54 -3.19
CA LYS A 24 -3.83 -4.92 -3.29
C LYS A 24 -2.92 -5.06 -4.50
N PRO A 25 -1.86 -5.89 -4.43
CA PRO A 25 -0.89 -6.01 -5.52
C PRO A 25 -1.54 -6.25 -6.89
N GLY A 26 -2.55 -7.14 -6.98
CA GLY A 26 -3.24 -7.45 -8.23
C GLY A 26 -4.03 -6.28 -8.88
N GLN A 27 -4.19 -5.16 -8.17
CA GLN A 27 -4.86 -3.95 -8.69
C GLN A 27 -3.88 -2.92 -9.27
N ALA A 28 -2.57 -3.09 -9.04
CA ALA A 28 -1.55 -2.17 -9.51
C ALA A 28 -1.59 -2.04 -11.05
N ARG A 29 -1.49 -0.82 -11.57
CA ARG A 29 -1.55 -0.54 -13.01
C ARG A 29 -0.17 -0.34 -13.63
N ASN A 30 0.84 -0.09 -12.81
CA ASN A 30 2.24 0.08 -13.17
C ASN A 30 3.14 -0.34 -12.00
N CYS A 31 4.45 -0.33 -12.24
CA CYS A 31 5.46 -0.76 -11.28
C CYS A 31 5.51 0.18 -10.07
N GLU A 32 5.25 1.48 -10.25
CA GLU A 32 5.19 2.47 -9.18
C GLU A 32 4.07 2.17 -8.17
N GLU A 33 2.86 1.92 -8.67
CA GLU A 33 1.71 1.56 -7.84
C GLU A 33 1.95 0.25 -7.10
N LEU A 34 2.58 -0.72 -7.76
CA LEU A 34 2.89 -2.01 -7.15
C LEU A 34 3.85 -1.86 -5.95
N VAL A 35 4.90 -1.06 -6.12
CA VAL A 35 5.84 -0.71 -5.03
C VAL A 35 5.15 0.14 -3.95
N GLN A 36 4.31 1.09 -4.33
CA GLN A 36 3.60 1.94 -3.37
C GLN A 36 2.63 1.13 -2.49
N ILE A 37 1.97 0.11 -3.03
CA ILE A 37 1.18 -0.84 -2.24
C ILE A 37 2.08 -1.55 -1.21
N GLY A 38 3.27 -2.02 -1.63
CA GLY A 38 4.25 -2.62 -0.73
C GLY A 38 4.66 -1.67 0.40
N ARG A 39 4.92 -0.39 0.08
CA ARG A 39 5.19 0.66 1.08
C ARG A 39 4.05 0.81 2.07
N ASN A 40 2.82 0.93 1.58
CA ASN A 40 1.65 1.14 2.42
C ASN A 40 1.46 -0.02 3.39
N ILE A 41 1.72 -1.25 2.95
CA ILE A 41 1.67 -2.44 3.82
C ILE A 41 2.78 -2.38 4.87
N ALA A 42 4.01 -2.00 4.49
CA ALA A 42 5.10 -1.82 5.45
C ALA A 42 4.77 -0.76 6.50
N GLU A 43 4.16 0.36 6.10
CA GLU A 43 3.67 1.39 7.03
C GLU A 43 2.61 0.85 7.98
N LEU A 44 1.64 0.07 7.49
CA LEU A 44 0.64 -0.58 8.34
C LEU A 44 1.28 -1.55 9.36
N VAL A 45 2.36 -2.25 8.99
CA VAL A 45 3.08 -3.11 9.94
C VAL A 45 3.74 -2.29 11.04
N LEU A 46 4.34 -1.14 10.69
CA LEU A 46 4.94 -0.24 11.68
C LEU A 46 3.89 0.27 12.67
N ASP A 47 2.73 0.70 12.16
CA ASP A 47 1.64 1.19 12.99
C ASP A 47 1.10 0.09 13.93
N GLU A 48 0.95 -1.15 13.44
CA GLU A 48 0.50 -2.30 14.25
C GLU A 48 1.51 -2.73 15.32
N ILE A 49 2.82 -2.62 15.04
CA ILE A 49 3.88 -2.88 16.04
C ILE A 49 3.90 -1.76 17.08
N GLU A 50 3.65 -0.52 16.69
CA GLU A 50 3.61 0.61 17.61
C GLU A 50 2.41 0.56 18.56
N GLU A 51 1.21 0.26 18.06
CA GLU A 51 -0.01 0.17 18.87
C GLU A 51 0.05 -0.94 19.93
N LYS A 52 0.93 -1.93 19.71
CA LYS A 52 1.04 -3.09 20.56
C LYS A 52 2.36 -3.05 21.30
N GLU A 53 2.33 -2.69 22.59
CA GLU A 53 3.47 -2.90 23.48
C GLU A 53 3.89 -4.39 23.42
N LEU A 54 5.06 -4.68 22.84
CA LEU A 54 5.51 -6.04 22.54
C LEU A 54 5.66 -6.93 23.79
N ASN A 55 5.83 -6.30 24.95
CA ASN A 55 5.79 -6.87 26.29
C ASN A 55 4.41 -7.40 26.70
N GLU A 56 3.33 -7.03 26.00
CA GLU A 56 1.95 -7.44 26.28
C GLU A 56 1.27 -8.21 25.11
N ILE A 57 1.96 -8.39 23.97
CA ILE A 57 1.38 -9.12 22.84
C ILE A 57 1.30 -10.61 23.16
N GLN A 58 0.09 -11.08 23.41
CA GLN A 58 -0.19 -12.51 23.43
C GLN A 58 0.14 -13.14 22.08
N GLU A 59 0.77 -14.32 22.07
CA GLU A 59 1.14 -15.06 20.85
C GLU A 59 -0.02 -15.18 19.84
N ARG A 60 -1.26 -15.32 20.34
CA ARG A 60 -2.47 -15.34 19.52
C ARG A 60 -2.70 -14.03 18.77
N GLU A 61 -2.50 -12.89 19.41
CA GLU A 61 -2.68 -11.57 18.80
C GLU A 61 -1.54 -11.24 17.82
N LEU A 62 -0.32 -11.72 18.09
CA LEU A 62 0.79 -11.67 17.13
C LEU A 62 0.48 -12.47 15.87
N ASN A 63 0.03 -13.73 16.03
CA ASN A 63 -0.29 -14.61 14.90
C ASN A 63 -1.43 -14.05 14.03
N LYS A 64 -2.42 -13.38 14.64
CA LYS A 64 -3.47 -12.68 13.90
C LYS A 64 -2.91 -11.52 13.07
N THR A 65 -2.02 -10.70 13.64
CA THR A 65 -1.38 -9.59 12.91
C THR A 65 -0.49 -10.10 11.79
N ILE A 66 0.34 -11.12 12.03
CA ILE A 66 1.17 -11.75 10.99
C ILE A 66 0.29 -12.23 9.84
N LYS A 67 -0.78 -12.98 10.13
CA LYS A 67 -1.71 -13.45 9.10
C LYS A 67 -2.35 -12.29 8.31
N LYS A 68 -2.77 -11.23 8.99
CA LYS A 68 -3.32 -10.02 8.34
C LYS A 68 -2.29 -9.40 7.39
N ILE A 69 -1.02 -9.33 7.80
CA ILE A 69 0.07 -8.81 6.97
C ILE A 69 0.32 -9.71 5.76
N GLU A 70 0.35 -11.03 5.94
CA GLU A 70 0.50 -11.99 4.83
C GLU A 70 -0.66 -11.88 3.81
N ASP A 71 -1.89 -11.76 4.31
CA ASP A 71 -3.10 -11.61 3.50
C ASP A 71 -3.13 -10.27 2.72
N LEU A 72 -2.48 -9.23 3.24
CA LEU A 72 -2.31 -7.93 2.59
C LEU A 72 -1.15 -7.94 1.59
N ALA A 73 0.01 -8.48 1.99
CA ALA A 73 1.23 -8.53 1.20
C ALA A 73 1.05 -9.34 -0.09
N GLN A 74 0.27 -10.44 -0.01
CA GLN A 74 -0.05 -11.30 -1.16
C GLN A 74 1.17 -11.55 -2.06
N ALA A 75 2.30 -11.96 -1.48
CA ALA A 75 3.60 -11.97 -2.17
C ALA A 75 3.57 -12.70 -3.51
N LYS A 76 2.82 -13.80 -3.63
CA LYS A 76 2.63 -14.51 -4.91
C LYS A 76 1.92 -13.65 -5.97
N ILE A 77 0.90 -12.90 -5.56
CA ILE A 77 0.17 -11.98 -6.44
C ILE A 77 1.05 -10.78 -6.80
N PHE A 78 1.87 -10.27 -5.88
CA PHE A 78 2.86 -9.25 -6.19
C PHE A 78 3.80 -9.70 -7.31
N LEU A 79 4.40 -10.89 -7.18
CA LEU A 79 5.33 -11.44 -8.18
C LEU A 79 4.65 -11.72 -9.52
N MET A 80 3.42 -12.25 -9.49
CA MET A 80 2.64 -12.45 -10.71
C MET A 80 2.35 -11.11 -11.39
N ARG A 81 1.93 -10.11 -10.62
CA ARG A 81 1.57 -8.80 -11.16
C ARG A 81 2.79 -8.03 -11.68
N SER A 82 3.93 -8.11 -11.01
CA SER A 82 5.17 -7.51 -11.51
C SER A 82 5.55 -8.11 -12.86
N SER A 83 5.41 -9.43 -13.03
CA SER A 83 5.63 -10.11 -14.31
C SER A 83 4.63 -9.65 -15.39
N GLU A 84 3.34 -9.55 -15.08
CA GLU A 84 2.31 -9.08 -16.03
C GLU A 84 2.55 -7.64 -16.49
N LEU A 85 3.09 -6.80 -15.60
CA LEU A 85 3.42 -5.40 -15.87
C LEU A 85 4.80 -5.22 -16.51
N ASN A 86 5.55 -6.31 -16.70
CA ASN A 86 6.95 -6.32 -17.17
C ASN A 86 7.91 -5.49 -16.30
N CYS A 87 7.64 -5.41 -14.99
CA CYS A 87 8.53 -4.73 -14.06
C CYS A 87 9.82 -5.55 -13.88
N SER A 88 10.95 -4.97 -14.25
CA SER A 88 12.25 -5.60 -13.98
C SER A 88 12.60 -5.54 -12.49
N GLU A 89 13.43 -6.47 -12.01
CA GLU A 89 13.91 -6.43 -10.62
C GLU A 89 14.68 -5.11 -10.33
N GLU A 90 15.50 -4.64 -11.28
CA GLU A 90 16.23 -3.39 -11.16
C GLU A 90 15.30 -2.16 -11.09
N GLU A 91 14.25 -2.14 -11.90
CA GLU A 91 13.23 -1.08 -11.87
C GLU A 91 12.48 -1.08 -10.55
N LEU A 92 11.99 -2.24 -10.10
CA LEU A 92 11.31 -2.38 -8.81
C LEU A 92 12.21 -1.94 -7.67
N LYS A 93 13.48 -2.35 -7.68
CA LYS A 93 14.49 -1.92 -6.71
C LYS A 93 14.63 -0.40 -6.70
N LYS A 94 14.84 0.22 -7.86
CA LYS A 94 15.02 1.68 -7.97
C LYS A 94 13.80 2.44 -7.47
N ILE A 95 12.61 2.04 -7.88
CA ILE A 95 11.35 2.65 -7.42
C ILE A 95 11.19 2.44 -5.91
N ALA A 96 11.42 1.23 -5.40
CA ALA A 96 11.35 0.93 -3.97
C ALA A 96 12.28 1.80 -3.15
N CYS A 97 13.52 1.97 -3.58
CA CYS A 97 14.49 2.81 -2.87
C CYS A 97 14.12 4.29 -2.84
N LEU A 98 13.39 4.79 -3.84
CA LEU A 98 12.82 6.13 -3.82
C LEU A 98 11.56 6.19 -2.94
N SER A 99 10.65 5.24 -3.12
CA SER A 99 9.37 5.20 -2.40
C SER A 99 9.58 5.00 -0.90
N TYR A 100 10.54 4.18 -0.47
CA TYR A 100 10.79 3.89 0.95
C TYR A 100 11.62 4.96 1.66
N GLN A 101 12.01 6.05 0.97
CA GLN A 101 12.63 7.19 1.63
C GLN A 101 11.71 7.75 2.72
N GLY A 102 12.29 8.01 3.90
CA GLY A 102 11.55 8.51 5.06
C GLY A 102 10.81 7.43 5.86
N LEU A 103 10.72 6.18 5.37
CA LEU A 103 10.08 5.09 6.12
C LEU A 103 10.83 4.80 7.44
N SER A 104 12.15 5.00 7.47
CA SER A 104 12.97 4.88 8.68
C SER A 104 12.59 5.87 9.78
N GLN A 105 12.02 7.02 9.43
CA GLN A 105 11.55 8.02 10.41
C GLN A 105 10.28 7.56 11.12
N LYS A 106 9.55 6.60 10.55
CA LYS A 106 8.38 5.96 11.18
C LYS A 106 8.77 4.84 12.15
N ALA A 107 10.00 4.34 12.12
CA ALA A 107 10.48 3.33 13.05
C ALA A 107 10.85 3.96 14.42
N ARG A 108 9.98 3.79 15.42
CA ARG A 108 10.13 4.38 16.76
C ARG A 108 10.89 3.50 17.77
N GLY A 109 11.11 2.22 17.48
CA GLY A 109 11.82 1.29 18.36
C GLY A 109 12.66 0.25 17.62
N ASP A 110 13.49 -0.50 18.36
CA ASP A 110 14.46 -1.44 17.78
C ASP A 110 13.80 -2.50 16.90
N ILE A 111 12.62 -2.99 17.29
CA ILE A 111 11.87 -3.99 16.52
C ILE A 111 11.37 -3.43 15.19
N THR A 112 10.86 -2.19 15.18
CA THR A 112 10.46 -1.52 13.93
C THR A 112 11.66 -1.22 13.02
N ARG A 113 12.84 -0.91 13.59
CA ARG A 113 14.07 -0.72 12.80
C ARG A 113 14.54 -2.04 12.20
N GLU A 114 14.49 -3.11 12.98
CA GLU A 114 14.86 -4.46 12.54
C GLU A 114 13.92 -4.98 11.45
N TYR A 115 12.61 -4.72 11.58
CA TYR A 115 11.63 -5.02 10.54
C TYR A 115 11.95 -4.32 9.20
N LEU A 116 12.38 -3.05 9.24
CA LEU A 116 12.69 -2.29 8.03
C LEU A 116 14.09 -2.54 7.47
N ARG A 117 14.99 -3.18 8.22
CA ARG A 117 16.37 -3.44 7.80
C ARG A 117 16.49 -4.00 6.35
N PRO A 118 15.76 -5.06 5.94
CA PRO A 118 15.85 -5.57 4.57
C PRO A 118 15.38 -4.57 3.49
N TYR A 119 14.51 -3.61 3.83
CA TYR A 119 14.04 -2.59 2.88
C TYR A 119 15.16 -1.63 2.48
N PHE A 120 16.12 -1.37 3.37
CA PHE A 120 17.22 -0.45 3.13
C PHE A 120 18.51 -1.15 2.70
N GLU A 121 18.77 -2.38 3.17
CA GLU A 121 19.89 -3.21 2.70
C GLU A 121 19.81 -3.43 1.18
N ALA A 122 18.59 -3.60 0.66
CA ALA A 122 18.38 -3.70 -0.78
C ALA A 122 18.84 -2.42 -1.51
N CYS A 123 18.82 -1.24 -0.91
CA CYS A 123 19.12 0.03 -1.58
C CYS A 123 20.60 0.44 -1.56
N GLY A 124 21.45 -0.35 -0.91
CA GLY A 124 22.91 -0.18 -0.88
C GLY A 124 23.64 -0.79 -2.07
#